data_AF-A0A7J6UX49-F1
#
_entry.id   AF-A0A7J6UX49-F1
#
_cell.length_a   1.000
_cell.length_b   1.000
_cell.length_c   1.000
_cell.angle_alpha   90.00
_cell.angle_beta   90.00
_cell.angle_gamma   90.00
#
_symmetry.space_group_name_H-M   'P 1'
#
loop_
_entity.id
_entity.type
_entity.pdbx_description
1 polymer ?
#
loop_
_entity_poly.entity_id
_entity_poly.type
_entity_poly.pdbx_seq_one_letter_code
_entity_poly.pdbx_strand_id
1 'polypeptide(L)'
;VVSYDFKEERFSQLHRSAMRFPETRFFYYGTPASSTSKESALKGEALVRTQFQDDPYGCLGSLRRKKHGRDPFHRSIPYPNGCPELAGLFRYCGVTPYPGNLPWSQ
;
A
#
# COMPACT_ATOMS: atom_id res chain seq x y z
N VAL A 1 -6.35 -4.85 8.51
CA VAL A 1 -6.86 -4.03 7.38
C VAL A 1 -8.33 -4.40 7.18
N VAL A 2 -9.21 -3.41 7.03
CA VAL A 2 -10.64 -3.64 6.72
C VAL A 2 -10.93 -3.01 5.36
N SER A 3 -11.26 -3.81 4.35
CA SER A 3 -11.60 -3.31 3.01
C SER A 3 -12.34 -4.38 2.19
N TYR A 4 -12.54 -4.16 0.90
CA TYR A 4 -13.22 -5.14 0.05
C TYR A 4 -12.40 -6.43 -0.15
N ASP A 5 -13.06 -7.59 -0.21
CA ASP A 5 -12.43 -8.92 -0.34
C ASP A 5 -11.40 -8.97 -1.47
N PHE A 6 -11.75 -8.41 -2.62
CA PHE A 6 -10.91 -8.49 -3.82
C PHE A 6 -9.52 -7.85 -3.66
N LYS A 7 -9.32 -6.97 -2.67
CA LYS A 7 -8.03 -6.30 -2.42
C LYS A 7 -7.10 -7.07 -1.48
N GLU A 8 -7.58 -8.13 -0.84
CA GLU A 8 -6.86 -8.85 0.21
C GLU A 8 -5.45 -9.26 -0.22
N GLU A 9 -5.33 -9.87 -1.40
CA GLU A 9 -4.05 -10.33 -1.93
C GLU A 9 -3.03 -9.19 -2.06
N ARG A 10 -3.42 -8.04 -2.61
CA ARG A 10 -2.50 -6.91 -2.75
C ARG A 10 -2.05 -6.39 -1.39
N PHE A 11 -2.95 -6.32 -0.41
CA PHE A 11 -2.58 -5.82 0.92
C PHE A 11 -1.72 -6.82 1.70
N SER A 12 -2.09 -8.10 1.68
CA SER A 12 -1.43 -9.18 2.44
C SER A 12 -0.11 -9.62 1.81
N GLN A 13 -0.01 -9.67 0.47
CA GLN A 13 1.15 -10.22 -0.23
C GLN A 13 2.09 -9.16 -0.78
N LEU A 14 1.59 -8.00 -1.21
CA LEU A 14 2.45 -6.94 -1.77
C LEU A 14 2.76 -5.88 -0.71
N HIS A 15 1.74 -5.18 -0.20
CA HIS A 15 1.95 -4.03 0.69
C HIS A 15 2.59 -4.42 2.02
N ARG A 16 2.08 -5.47 2.67
CA ARG A 16 2.66 -6.00 3.90
C ARG A 16 4.11 -6.42 3.69
N SER A 17 4.40 -7.14 2.59
CA SER A 17 5.76 -7.60 2.25
C SER A 17 6.73 -6.44 1.99
N ALA A 18 6.30 -5.42 1.24
CA ALA A 18 7.12 -4.23 0.96
C ALA A 18 7.52 -3.49 2.25
N MET A 19 6.66 -3.50 3.26
CA MET A 19 6.97 -2.94 4.58
C MET A 19 7.59 -3.96 5.54
N ARG A 20 7.86 -5.20 5.10
CA ARG A 20 8.34 -6.30 5.96
C ARG A 20 7.52 -6.47 7.24
N PHE A 21 6.22 -6.20 7.19
CA PHE A 21 5.35 -6.33 8.35
C PHE A 21 5.08 -7.83 8.61
N PRO A 22 5.17 -8.32 9.87
CA PRO A 22 5.05 -9.73 10.16
C PRO A 22 3.66 -10.28 9.83
N GLU A 23 3.62 -11.41 9.13
CA GLU A 23 2.38 -12.08 8.73
C GLU A 23 1.53 -12.52 9.92
N THR A 24 2.18 -13.01 10.98
CA THR A 24 1.52 -13.43 12.25
C THR A 24 0.76 -12.32 12.96
N ARG A 25 1.01 -11.06 12.60
CA ARG A 25 0.33 -9.88 13.15
C ARG A 25 -0.53 -9.15 12.11
N PHE A 26 -0.59 -9.65 10.88
CA PHE A 26 -1.36 -9.04 9.81
C PHE A 26 -2.71 -9.75 9.66
N PHE A 27 -3.79 -9.02 9.95
CA PHE A 27 -5.15 -9.52 9.76
C PHE A 27 -5.86 -8.70 8.69
N TYR A 28 -6.49 -9.39 7.75
CA TYR A 28 -7.34 -8.78 6.74
C TYR A 28 -8.79 -9.19 7.00
N TYR A 29 -9.70 -8.20 7.00
CA TYR A 29 -11.12 -8.42 7.10
C TYR A 29 -11.77 -7.84 5.87
N GLY A 30 -12.23 -8.75 5.02
CA GLY A 30 -12.87 -8.45 3.77
C GLY A 30 -14.37 -8.14 3.92
N THR A 31 -14.87 -7.23 3.08
CA THR A 31 -16.30 -7.11 2.81
C THR A 31 -16.60 -7.37 1.33
N PRO A 32 -17.75 -7.98 1.02
CA PRO A 32 -18.12 -8.24 -0.37
C PRO A 32 -18.39 -6.92 -1.12
N ALA A 33 -17.99 -6.89 -2.39
CA ALA A 33 -18.37 -5.82 -3.30
C ALA A 33 -19.86 -5.90 -3.67
N SER A 34 -20.48 -4.77 -4.04
CA SER A 34 -21.83 -4.81 -4.60
C SER A 34 -21.84 -5.63 -5.90
N SER A 35 -22.93 -6.36 -6.16
CA SER A 35 -23.08 -7.17 -7.38
C SER A 35 -22.87 -6.34 -8.66
N THR A 36 -23.36 -5.10 -8.68
CA THR A 36 -23.27 -4.17 -9.81
C THR A 36 -21.85 -3.66 -10.10
N SER A 37 -20.93 -3.72 -9.13
CA SER A 37 -19.56 -3.21 -9.29
C SER A 37 -18.49 -4.29 -9.22
N LYS A 38 -18.86 -5.54 -8.88
CA LYS A 38 -17.92 -6.62 -8.61
C LYS A 38 -16.95 -6.89 -9.76
N GLU A 39 -17.44 -6.98 -10.99
CA GLU A 39 -16.59 -7.29 -12.14
C GLU A 39 -15.59 -6.18 -12.47
N SER A 40 -16.06 -4.93 -12.52
CA SER A 40 -15.20 -3.77 -12.79
C SER A 40 -14.19 -3.56 -11.67
N ALA A 41 -14.59 -3.82 -10.41
CA ALA A 41 -13.70 -3.79 -9.26
C ALA A 41 -12.60 -4.85 -9.33
N LEU A 42 -12.92 -6.09 -9.70
CA LEU A 42 -11.94 -7.17 -9.88
C LEU A 42 -10.94 -6.85 -11.00
N LYS A 43 -11.43 -6.36 -12.15
CA LYS A 43 -10.57 -5.92 -13.27
C LYS A 43 -9.65 -4.78 -12.85
N GLY A 44 -10.19 -3.77 -12.19
CA GLY A 44 -9.42 -2.63 -11.70
C GLY A 44 -8.37 -3.04 -10.67
N GLU A 45 -8.70 -3.97 -9.77
CA GLU A 45 -7.78 -4.48 -8.77
C GLU A 45 -6.65 -5.31 -9.39
N ALA A 46 -6.94 -6.15 -10.39
CA ALA A 46 -5.90 -6.90 -11.10
C ALA A 46 -4.84 -5.98 -11.71
N LEU A 47 -5.28 -4.90 -12.37
CA LEU A 47 -4.37 -3.90 -12.94
C LEU A 47 -3.54 -3.19 -11.85
N VAL A 48 -4.16 -2.83 -10.73
CA VAL A 48 -3.46 -2.19 -9.61
C VAL A 48 -2.49 -3.15 -8.94
N ARG A 49 -2.82 -4.43 -8.83
CA ARG A 49 -1.93 -5.47 -8.29
C ARG A 49 -0.64 -5.55 -9.11
N THR A 50 -0.73 -5.63 -10.43
CA THR A 50 0.45 -5.61 -11.31
C THR A 50 1.28 -4.33 -11.13
N GLN A 51 0.64 -3.16 -11.03
CA GLN A 51 1.36 -1.90 -10.79
C GLN A 51 2.18 -1.94 -9.50
N PHE A 52 1.68 -2.55 -8.42
CA PHE A 52 2.39 -2.66 -7.15
C PHE A 52 3.38 -3.83 -7.08
N GLN A 53 3.33 -4.79 -8.01
CA GLN A 53 4.40 -5.76 -8.18
C GLN A 53 5.66 -5.07 -8.73
N ASP A 54 5.48 -4.15 -9.68
CA ASP A 54 6.59 -3.41 -10.30
C ASP A 54 7.05 -2.20 -9.48
N ASP A 55 6.12 -1.55 -8.76
CA ASP A 55 6.38 -0.35 -7.95
C ASP A 55 5.80 -0.52 -6.53
N PRO A 56 6.47 -1.29 -5.65
CA PRO A 56 5.96 -1.63 -4.32
C PRO A 56 5.66 -0.42 -3.42
N TYR A 57 6.27 0.74 -3.69
CA TYR A 57 6.11 1.97 -2.91
C TYR A 57 5.29 3.05 -3.62
N GLY A 58 4.77 2.78 -4.82
CA GLY A 58 3.92 3.70 -5.57
C GLY A 58 4.63 5.00 -5.97
N CYS A 59 5.93 4.94 -6.24
CA CYS A 59 6.78 6.08 -6.55
C CYS A 59 6.80 6.46 -8.04
N LEU A 60 6.27 5.63 -8.93
CA LEU A 60 6.38 5.77 -10.38
C LEU A 60 5.01 5.89 -11.06
N GLY A 61 5.04 6.40 -12.29
CA GLY A 61 3.93 6.36 -13.25
C GLY A 61 2.56 6.75 -12.71
N SER A 62 1.59 5.85 -12.92
CA SER A 62 0.18 6.06 -12.55
C SER A 62 -0.02 6.08 -11.03
N LEU A 63 0.75 5.32 -10.26
CA LEU A 63 0.63 5.26 -8.80
C LEU A 63 1.07 6.56 -8.15
N ARG A 64 2.20 7.14 -8.57
CA ARG A 64 2.64 8.46 -8.10
C ARG A 64 1.63 9.54 -8.44
N ARG A 65 1.11 9.57 -9.68
CA ARG A 65 0.06 10.53 -10.08
C ARG A 65 -1.19 10.38 -9.22
N LYS A 66 -1.63 9.14 -8.96
CA LYS A 66 -2.76 8.88 -8.04
C LYS A 66 -2.46 9.37 -6.63
N LYS A 67 -1.27 9.12 -6.08
CA LYS A 67 -0.85 9.57 -4.74
C LYS A 67 -0.95 11.09 -4.61
N HIS A 68 -0.37 11.84 -5.55
CA HIS A 68 -0.43 13.31 -5.56
C HIS A 68 -1.87 13.81 -5.77
N GLY A 69 -2.62 13.23 -6.71
CA GLY A 69 -4.00 13.63 -6.96
C GLY A 69 -4.99 13.35 -5.82
N ARG A 70 -4.63 12.52 -4.84
CA ARG A 70 -5.44 12.23 -3.65
C ARG A 70 -5.16 13.16 -2.48
N ASP A 71 -4.16 14.04 -2.57
CA ASP A 71 -3.86 15.08 -1.60
C ASP A 71 -4.18 16.48 -2.18
N PRO A 72 -5.47 16.81 -2.43
CA PRO A 72 -5.85 18.06 -3.07
C PRO A 72 -5.48 19.30 -2.25
N PHE A 73 -5.29 19.14 -0.94
CA PHE A 73 -5.02 20.25 -0.04
C PHE A 73 -3.53 20.45 0.24
N HIS A 74 -2.66 19.56 -0.26
CA HIS A 74 -1.22 19.56 0.01
C HIS A 74 -0.92 19.81 1.48
N ARG A 75 -1.77 19.27 2.37
CA ARG A 75 -1.59 19.47 3.80
C ARG A 75 -0.28 18.81 4.13
N SER A 76 0.59 19.49 4.85
CA SER A 76 1.77 18.85 5.44
C SER A 76 1.29 17.65 6.25
N ILE A 77 1.50 16.46 5.69
CA ILE A 77 1.21 15.21 6.40
C ILE A 77 2.08 15.27 7.66
N PRO A 78 1.55 14.95 8.85
CA PRO A 78 2.36 14.96 10.06
C PRO A 78 3.63 14.08 9.89
N TYR A 79 3.60 13.08 9.01
CA TYR A 79 4.75 12.27 8.63
C TYR A 79 5.61 12.93 7.53
N PRO A 80 6.95 12.86 7.64
CA PRO A 80 7.71 12.04 8.59
C PRO A 80 7.91 12.64 10.00
N ASN A 81 7.60 13.92 10.20
CA ASN A 81 7.93 14.63 11.44
C ASN A 81 7.25 14.06 12.70
N GLY A 82 6.07 13.47 12.56
CA GLY A 82 5.29 12.84 13.62
C GLY A 82 5.55 11.34 13.79
N CYS A 83 6.40 10.73 12.96
CA CYS A 83 6.86 9.34 13.10
C CYS A 83 8.26 9.21 12.47
N PRO A 84 9.29 9.76 13.14
CA PRO A 84 10.67 9.73 12.65
C PRO A 84 11.18 8.32 12.36
N GLU A 85 10.72 7.33 13.10
CA GLU A 85 11.06 5.91 12.97
C GLU A 85 10.61 5.30 11.63
N LEU A 86 9.59 5.87 10.98
CA LEU A 86 9.13 5.46 9.64
C LEU A 86 9.57 6.42 8.53
N ALA A 87 10.29 7.50 8.86
CA ALA A 87 10.65 8.54 7.91
C ALA A 87 11.43 8.00 6.70
N GLY A 88 12.33 7.05 6.93
CA GLY A 88 13.10 6.42 5.87
C GLY A 88 12.21 5.55 4.95
N LEU A 89 11.27 4.80 5.52
CA LEU A 89 10.30 4.00 4.75
C LEU A 89 9.43 4.89 3.85
N PHE A 90 8.93 6.03 4.35
CA PHE A 90 8.09 6.94 3.56
C PHE A 90 8.81 7.61 2.39
N ARG A 91 10.13 7.76 2.48
CA ARG A 91 10.98 8.33 1.41
C ARG A 91 11.54 7.27 0.47
N TYR A 92 11.43 5.99 0.82
CA TYR A 92 12.03 4.92 0.05
C TYR A 92 11.24 4.64 -1.23
N CYS A 93 11.98 4.53 -2.34
CA CYS A 93 11.47 4.20 -3.66
C CYS A 93 12.44 3.20 -4.30
N GLY A 94 12.15 1.91 -4.16
CA GLY A 94 12.94 0.83 -4.74
C GLY A 94 12.07 -0.39 -5.07
N VAL A 95 12.62 -1.32 -5.84
CA VAL A 95 11.93 -2.58 -6.19
C VAL A 95 12.13 -3.68 -5.14
N THR A 96 13.14 -3.53 -4.30
CA THR A 96 13.44 -4.44 -3.19
C THR A 96 12.77 -3.95 -1.89
N PRO A 97 12.53 -4.82 -0.90
CA PRO A 97 12.06 -4.38 0.40
C PRO A 97 13.01 -3.35 1.05
N TYR A 98 12.43 -2.35 1.71
CA TYR A 98 13.14 -1.26 2.38
C TYR A 98 14.14 -1.82 3.41
N PRO A 99 15.44 -1.51 3.30
CA PRO A 99 16.48 -2.17 4.11
C PRO A 99 16.66 -1.59 5.52
N GLY A 100 16.16 -0.37 5.79
CA GLY A 100 16.39 0.31 7.07
C GLY A 100 15.63 -0.34 8.25
N ASN A 101 15.96 0.03 9.48
CA ASN A 101 15.27 -0.50 10.65
C ASN A 101 13.79 -0.11 10.67
N LEU A 102 12.93 -1.03 11.11
CA LEU A 102 11.49 -0.82 11.22
C LEU A 102 11.02 -1.18 12.65
N PRO A 103 10.03 -0.48 13.21
CA PRO A 103 9.60 -0.71 14.60
C PRO A 103 9.09 -2.13 14.89
N TRP A 104 8.66 -2.87 13.87
CA TRP A 104 8.17 -4.24 13.97
C TRP A 104 9.20 -5.31 13.62
N SER A 105 10.45 -4.92 13.33
CA SER A 105 11.56 -5.87 13.11
C SER A 105 12.33 -6.19 14.39
N GLN A 106 11.74 -5.89 15.56
CA GLN A 106 12.28 -6.14 16.90
C GLN A 106 11.68 -7.44 17.45
#